data_AF-A0A2M7PQ11-F1
#
_entry.id   AF-A0A2M7PQ11-F1
#
_cell.length_a   1.000
_cell.length_b   1.000
_cell.length_c   1.000
_cell.angle_alpha   90.00
_cell.angle_beta   90.00
_cell.angle_gamma   90.00
#
_symmetry.space_group_name_H-M   'P 1'
#
loop_
_entity.id
_entity.type
_entity.pdbx_description
1 polymer ?
#
loop_
_entity_poly.entity_id
_entity_poly.type
_entity_poly.pdbx_seq_one_letter_code
_entity_poly.pdbx_strand_id
1 'polypeptide(L)' 'MLETDIRELNERIQRESQFTDLIYLEMNKVIIGQKHMTERLLIGLLANGHILLEGVPGLGKTLAINSLANIIDAKF' A
#
# COMPACT_ATOMS: atom_id res chain seq x y z
N MET A 1 12.50 -9.32 -30.40
CA MET A 1 11.26 -8.81 -29.79
C MET A 1 10.80 -9.93 -28.86
N LEU A 2 11.31 -10.11 -27.64
CA LEU A 2 11.42 -9.22 -26.49
C LEU A 2 12.63 -9.65 -25.65
N GLU A 3 13.67 -8.82 -25.58
CA GLU A 3 14.60 -8.80 -24.46
C GLU A 3 14.57 -7.37 -23.96
N THR A 4 13.52 -7.01 -23.21
CA THR A 4 13.66 -5.84 -22.34
C THR A 4 14.75 -6.23 -21.36
N ASP A 5 15.89 -5.52 -21.35
CA ASP A 5 16.96 -5.76 -20.39
C ASP A 5 16.33 -5.72 -18.99
N ILE A 6 16.42 -6.83 -18.25
CA ILE A 6 15.84 -6.98 -16.90
C ILE A 6 16.29 -5.81 -16.01
N ARG A 7 17.49 -5.26 -16.24
CA ARG A 7 18.00 -4.09 -15.52
C ARG A 7 17.18 -2.85 -15.82
N GLU A 8 16.94 -2.54 -17.08
CA GLU A 8 16.15 -1.38 -17.51
C GLU A 8 14.71 -1.47 -16.97
N LEU A 9 14.12 -2.67 -17.01
CA LEU A 9 12.79 -2.91 -16.45
C LEU A 9 12.76 -2.65 -14.94
N ASN A 10 13.72 -3.19 -14.19
CA ASN A 10 13.80 -2.99 -12.74
C ASN A 10 14.01 -1.51 -12.38
N GLU A 11 14.86 -0.79 -13.11
CA GLU A 11 15.06 0.65 -12.89
C GLU A 11 13.78 1.45 -13.13
N ARG A 12 13.01 1.09 -14.16
CA ARG A 12 11.73 1.73 -14.45
C ARG A 12 10.69 1.42 -13.37
N ILE A 13 10.58 0.16 -12.94
CA ILE A 13 9.70 -0.22 -11.83
C ILE A 13 10.06 0.58 -10.58
N GLN A 14 11.35 0.63 -10.21
CA GLN A 14 11.81 1.33 -9.01
C GLN A 14 11.46 2.82 -9.05
N ARG A 15 11.59 3.48 -10.20
CA ARG A 15 11.24 4.90 -10.37
C ARG A 15 9.73 5.14 -10.25
N GLU A 16 8.93 4.32 -10.90
CA GLU A 16 7.47 4.49 -10.90
C GLU A 16 6.83 4.06 -9.57
N SER A 17 7.46 3.14 -8.82
CA SER A 17 6.94 2.65 -7.54
C SER A 17 7.40 3.45 -6.31
N GLN A 18 8.19 4.53 -6.46
CA GLN A 18 8.73 5.28 -5.31
C GLN A 18 7.65 5.78 -4.34
N PHE A 19 6.47 6.12 -4.86
CA PHE A 19 5.37 6.59 -4.03
C PHE A 19 4.86 5.51 -3.06
N THR A 20 4.99 4.22 -3.40
CA THR A 20 4.53 3.14 -2.50
C THR A 20 5.37 3.08 -1.24
N ASP A 21 6.68 3.33 -1.37
CA ASP A 21 7.60 3.37 -0.23
C ASP A 21 7.26 4.52 0.73
N LEU A 22 6.87 5.68 0.19
CA LEU A 22 6.42 6.83 0.98
C LEU A 22 5.13 6.51 1.73
N ILE A 23 4.16 5.85 1.08
CA ILE A 23 2.91 5.44 1.73
C ILE A 23 3.20 4.46 2.86
N TYR A 24 4.05 3.45 2.63
CA TYR A 24 4.43 2.49 3.67
C TYR A 24 5.13 3.16 4.85
N LEU A 25 6.03 4.12 4.58
CA LEU A 25 6.73 4.88 5.61
C LEU A 25 5.73 5.61 6.54
N GLU A 26 4.76 6.31 5.96
CA GLU A 26 3.73 7.04 6.73
C GLU A 26 2.80 6.08 7.49
N MET A 27 2.37 4.98 6.84
CA MET A 27 1.54 3.97 7.49
C MET A 27 2.23 3.35 8.71
N ASN A 28 3.53 3.07 8.63
CA ASN A 28 4.31 2.44 9.71
C ASN A 28 4.46 3.33 10.95
N LYS A 29 4.24 4.65 10.84
CA LYS A 29 4.24 5.56 12.01
C LYS A 29 3.02 5.35 12.90
N VAL A 30 1.92 4.86 12.34
CA VAL A 30 0.63 4.74 13.04
C VAL A 30 0.26 3.26 13.26
N ILE A 31 0.61 2.40 12.31
CA ILE A 31 0.26 0.99 12.29
C ILE A 31 1.49 0.14 12.63
N ILE A 32 1.52 -0.42 13.84
CA ILE A 32 2.62 -1.24 14.33
C ILE A 32 2.30 -2.73 14.15
N GLY A 33 3.23 -3.50 13.57
CA GLY A 33 3.15 -4.96 13.50
C GLY A 33 2.13 -5.53 12.49
N GLN A 34 1.49 -4.70 11.67
CA GLN A 34 0.46 -5.12 10.71
C GLN A 34 0.89 -4.90 9.24
N LYS A 35 2.14 -5.22 8.92
CA LYS A 35 2.71 -5.02 7.56
C LYS A 35 1.85 -5.65 6.47
N HIS A 36 1.44 -6.90 6.66
CA HIS A 36 0.64 -7.65 5.69
C HIS A 36 -0.73 -7.01 5.39
N MET A 37 -1.35 -6.41 6.41
CA MET A 37 -2.61 -5.69 6.24
C MET A 37 -2.39 -4.44 5.36
N THR A 38 -1.39 -3.63 5.70
CA THR A 38 -1.06 -2.41 4.94
C THR A 38 -0.70 -2.72 3.48
N GLU A 39 0.09 -3.78 3.24
CA GLU A 39 0.44 -4.23 1.89
C GLU A 39 -0.79 -4.61 1.08
N ARG A 40 -1.70 -5.42 1.65
CA ARG A 40 -2.94 -5.80 0.97
C ARG A 40 -3.82 -4.61 0.66
N LEU A 41 -3.94 -3.65 1.58
CA LEU A 41 -4.71 -2.42 1.35
C LEU A 41 -4.17 -1.63 0.16
N LEU A 42 -2.85 -1.44 0.09
CA LEU A 42 -2.23 -0.71 -1.02
C LEU A 42 -2.37 -1.48 -2.35
N ILE A 43 -2.20 -2.81 -2.33
CA ILE A 43 -2.40 -3.65 -3.52
C ILE A 43 -3.84 -3.54 -4.03
N GLY A 44 -4.83 -3.65 -3.16
CA GLY A 44 -6.24 -3.52 -3.56
C GLY A 44 -6.55 -2.14 -4.14
N LEU A 45 -6.03 -1.08 -3.53
CA LEU A 45 -6.17 0.28 -4.05
C LEU A 45 -5.60 0.41 -5.47
N LEU A 46 -4.35 -0.02 -5.67
CA LEU A 46 -3.65 0.11 -6.97
C LEU A 46 -4.24 -0.79 -8.05
N ALA A 47 -4.79 -1.94 -7.67
CA ALA A 47 -5.43 -2.87 -8.60
C ALA A 47 -6.90 -2.51 -8.88
N ASN A 48 -7.43 -1.42 -8.32
CA ASN A 48 -8.85 -1.09 -8.35
C ASN A 48 -9.74 -2.24 -7.86
N GLY A 49 -9.26 -2.95 -6.83
CA GLY A 49 -9.90 -4.10 -6.23
C GLY A 49 -10.71 -3.74 -4.98
N HIS A 50 -11.48 -4.71 -4.48
CA HIS A 50 -12.24 -4.59 -3.24
C HIS A 50 -11.65 -5.48 -2.16
N ILE A 51 -11.60 -4.99 -0.93
CA ILE A 51 -11.07 -5.71 0.23
C ILE A 51 -12.13 -5.77 1.30
N LEU A 52 -12.34 -6.98 1.83
CA LEU A 52 -13.09 -7.20 3.05
C LEU A 52 -12.10 -7.35 4.21
N LEU A 53 -12.19 -6.46 5.20
CA LEU A 53 -11.25 -6.40 6.32
C LEU A 53 -11.88 -7.02 7.58
N GLU A 54 -11.71 -8.34 7.75
CA GLU A 54 -12.27 -9.09 8.89
C GLU A 54 -11.25 -9.33 10.01
N GLY A 55 -11.76 -9.55 11.22
CA GLY A 55 -10.97 -9.97 12.39
C GLY A 55 -11.55 -9.45 13.69
N VAL A 56 -10.92 -9.81 14.81
CA VAL A 56 -11.40 -9.42 16.15
C VAL A 56 -11.31 -7.89 16.39
N PRO A 57 -12.18 -7.31 17.24
CA PRO A 57 -12.12 -5.89 17.60
C PRO A 57 -10.76 -5.48 18.17
N GLY A 58 -10.35 -4.22 17.92
CA GLY A 58 -9.11 -3.66 18.49
C GLY A 58 -7.82 -3.88 17.69
N LEU A 59 -7.83 -4.63 16.58
CA LEU A 59 -6.64 -4.89 15.76
C LEU A 59 -6.25 -3.78 14.77
N GLY A 60 -6.65 -2.54 15.03
CA GLY A 60 -6.25 -1.40 14.20
C GLY A 60 -6.86 -1.34 12.79
N LYS A 61 -7.92 -2.11 12.50
CA LYS A 61 -8.62 -2.09 11.18
C LYS A 61 -9.09 -0.70 10.77
N THR A 62 -9.87 -0.05 11.63
CA THR A 62 -10.39 1.31 11.40
C THR A 62 -9.25 2.32 11.30
N LEU A 63 -8.22 2.17 12.15
CA LEU A 63 -7.05 3.03 12.12
C LEU A 63 -6.30 2.91 10.80
N ALA A 64 -6.11 1.70 10.28
CA ALA A 64 -5.41 1.47 9.02
C ALA A 64 -6.14 2.07 7.81
N ILE A 65 -7.46 1.90 7.73
CA ILE A 65 -8.27 2.50 6.66
C ILE A 65 -8.20 4.03 6.75
N ASN A 66 -8.39 4.62 7.92
CA ASN A 66 -8.34 6.07 8.11
C ASN A 66 -6.94 6.65 7.86
N SER A 67 -5.88 5.95 8.25
CA SER A 67 -4.51 6.36 7.98
C SER A 67 -4.22 6.36 6.49
N LEU A 68 -4.54 5.27 5.79
CA LEU A 68 -4.31 5.19 4.35
C LEU A 68 -5.08 6.27 3.60
N ALA A 69 -6.36 6.43 3.94
CA ALA A 69 -7.25 7.47 3.48
C ALA A 69 -6.63 8.88 3.55
N ASN A 70 -6.13 9.26 4.73
CA ASN A 70 -5.52 10.56 4.96
C ASN A 70 -4.19 10.72 4.20
N ILE A 71 -3.38 9.67 4.12
CA ILE A 71 -2.07 9.71 3.44
C ILE A 71 -2.23 9.98 1.94
N ILE A 72 -3.26 9.42 1.31
CA ILE A 72 -3.52 9.57 -0.13
C ILE A 72 -4.46 10.73 -0.48
N ASP A 73 -4.85 11.56 0.52
CA ASP A 73 -5.85 12.62 0.38
C ASP A 73 -7.15 12.13 -0.31
N ALA A 74 -7.60 10.93 0.06
CA ALA A 74 -8.85 10.41 -0.46
C ALA A 74 -10.03 11.13 0.19
N LYS A 75 -10.97 11.57 -0.64
CA LYS A 75 -12.20 12.23 -0.21
C LYS A 75 -13.30 11.19 -0.07
N PHE A 76 -13.92 11.15 1.11
CA PHE A 76 -15.13 10.38 1.41
C PHE A 76 -16.19 11.32 1.97
#